data_AF-A0A1H4ELE2-F1
#
_entry.id   AF-A0A1H4ELE2-F1
#
_cell.length_a   1.000
_cell.length_b   1.000
_cell.length_c   1.000
_cell.angle_alpha   90.00
_cell.angle_beta   90.00
_cell.angle_gamma   90.00
#
_symmetry.space_group_name_H-M   'P 1'
#
loop_
_entity.id
_entity.type
_entity.pdbx_description
1 polymer ?
#
loop_
_entity_poly.entity_id
_entity_poly.type
_entity_poly.pdbx_seq_one_letter_code
_entity_poly.pdbx_strand_id
1 'polypeptide(L)'
;MEIKEKTKYALIVFMGMSAFGYWAFAYPEMLMERESLQLFLLNGDYLADRLVVPGGFARYVGEFLVQFYMNEKVGACILSILFMAIQWLSWLLLRRCVPSVKDEVLYMASFLPVVALWLLLCDIDIPMTLPVAVSLTLLMMYALPARRNLCLIVSLVIVPVGYWLVGPVIVLVVVYHLRWLHKSFRKVKIMAESMMLASLLAICLLASSCFVPYSLENIFKGIDYQQIQVDKIGTREVMQYDYLQRQKAWDKVLYKATRKGPKAKACVHIVNLARFYKKEITPEELKVSLYKPFTALTSTVSAMMMSDLFFQMGYVNFAQRCMFEAMESTSNYNKSGRALCRLAETALVTGQYEVALKYVSLLEETLFYRKWAQVMKSLVLHPEQIKAHPMYGPLQKIYSETEDELFI
;
A
#
# COMPACT_ATOMS: atom_id res chain seq x y z
N MET A 1 -9.01 -11.75 -37.76
CA MET A 1 -10.42 -12.18 -37.78
C MET A 1 -11.10 -11.12 -36.96
N GLU A 2 -11.79 -10.18 -37.60
CA GLU A 2 -12.11 -8.88 -37.01
C GLU A 2 -12.78 -9.01 -35.65
N ILE A 3 -12.08 -8.61 -34.60
CA ILE A 3 -12.63 -8.61 -33.24
C ILE A 3 -13.70 -7.52 -33.21
N LYS A 4 -14.97 -7.95 -33.20
CA LYS A 4 -16.12 -7.05 -33.10
C LYS A 4 -15.98 -6.14 -31.88
N GLU A 5 -16.47 -4.91 -31.99
CA GLU A 5 -16.34 -3.90 -30.93
C GLU A 5 -16.92 -4.38 -29.58
N LYS A 6 -18.07 -5.08 -29.62
CA LYS A 6 -18.66 -5.74 -28.45
C LYS A 6 -17.71 -6.74 -27.78
N THR A 7 -16.92 -7.47 -28.57
CA THR A 7 -15.94 -8.44 -28.06
C THR A 7 -14.77 -7.73 -27.38
N LYS A 8 -14.36 -6.54 -27.84
CA LYS A 8 -13.34 -5.74 -27.14
C LYS A 8 -13.83 -5.33 -25.75
N TYR A 9 -15.01 -4.71 -25.66
CA TYR A 9 -15.60 -4.34 -24.36
C TYR A 9 -15.81 -5.56 -23.44
N ALA A 10 -16.22 -6.71 -23.98
CA ALA A 10 -16.33 -7.93 -23.19
C ALA A 10 -14.99 -8.39 -22.60
N LEU A 11 -13.89 -8.31 -23.36
CA LEU A 11 -12.57 -8.74 -22.90
C LEU A 11 -11.98 -7.84 -21.82
N ILE A 12 -12.11 -6.51 -21.95
CA ILE A 12 -11.64 -5.58 -20.91
C ILE A 12 -12.44 -5.74 -19.62
N VAL A 13 -13.77 -5.90 -19.73
CA VAL A 13 -14.64 -6.15 -18.56
C VAL A 13 -14.30 -7.50 -17.93
N PHE A 14 -14.05 -8.53 -18.73
CA PHE A 14 -13.64 -9.84 -18.22
C PHE A 14 -12.31 -9.77 -17.47
N MET A 15 -11.33 -9.03 -17.98
CA MET A 15 -10.06 -8.78 -17.28
C MET A 15 -10.29 -8.03 -15.96
N GLY A 16 -11.09 -6.96 -15.97
CA GLY A 16 -11.44 -6.20 -14.76
C GLY A 16 -12.16 -7.05 -13.71
N MET A 17 -13.10 -7.90 -14.13
CA MET A 17 -13.79 -8.87 -13.27
C MET A 17 -12.84 -9.93 -12.72
N SER A 18 -11.89 -10.39 -13.53
CA SER A 18 -10.87 -11.35 -13.09
C SER A 18 -9.95 -10.74 -12.03
N ALA A 19 -9.48 -9.51 -12.24
CA ALA A 19 -8.70 -8.76 -11.25
C ALA A 19 -9.51 -8.55 -9.97
N PHE A 20 -10.79 -8.21 -10.11
CA PHE A 20 -11.67 -7.99 -8.97
C PHE A 20 -11.81 -9.28 -8.16
N GLY A 21 -12.10 -10.41 -8.82
CA GLY A 21 -12.26 -11.69 -8.15
C GLY A 21 -10.97 -12.16 -7.47
N TYR A 22 -9.81 -11.91 -8.10
CA TYR A 22 -8.51 -12.24 -7.53
C TYR A 22 -8.25 -11.47 -6.23
N TRP A 23 -8.39 -10.14 -6.24
CA TRP A 23 -8.09 -9.31 -5.07
C TRP A 23 -9.18 -9.34 -4.01
N ALA A 24 -10.45 -9.45 -4.39
CA ALA A 24 -11.58 -9.45 -3.45
C ALA A 24 -11.76 -10.80 -2.73
N PHE A 25 -11.41 -11.92 -3.36
CA PHE A 25 -11.74 -13.25 -2.81
C PHE A 25 -10.54 -14.18 -2.67
N ALA A 26 -9.57 -14.15 -3.58
CA ALA A 26 -8.42 -15.06 -3.53
C ALA A 26 -7.26 -14.50 -2.69
N TYR A 27 -7.06 -13.18 -2.69
CA TYR A 27 -5.98 -12.47 -2.00
C TYR A 27 -6.43 -11.20 -1.25
N PRO A 28 -7.58 -11.19 -0.53
CA PRO A 28 -8.02 -10.00 0.20
C PRO A 28 -7.02 -9.56 1.28
N GLU A 29 -6.25 -10.50 1.83
CA GLU A 29 -5.21 -10.22 2.83
C GLU A 29 -4.19 -9.19 2.32
N MET A 30 -3.84 -9.24 1.03
CA MET A 30 -2.80 -8.38 0.46
C MET A 30 -3.26 -6.92 0.36
N LEU A 31 -4.55 -6.68 0.07
CA LEU A 31 -5.09 -5.31 0.01
C LEU A 31 -5.17 -4.71 1.42
N MET A 32 -5.72 -5.47 2.36
CA MET A 32 -5.85 -5.02 3.75
C MET A 32 -4.48 -4.73 4.37
N GLU A 33 -3.45 -5.52 4.06
CA GLU A 33 -2.10 -5.27 4.60
C GLU A 33 -1.44 -4.04 4.01
N ARG A 34 -1.66 -3.73 2.72
CA ARG A 34 -1.20 -2.45 2.14
C ARG A 34 -1.77 -1.25 2.90
N GLU A 35 -3.02 -1.34 3.36
CA GLU A 35 -3.63 -0.32 4.21
C GLU A 35 -3.00 -0.30 5.61
N SER A 36 -2.75 -1.46 6.22
CA SER A 36 -2.08 -1.56 7.52
C SER A 36 -0.71 -0.90 7.55
N LEU A 37 0.01 -0.86 6.44
CA LEU A 37 1.42 -0.45 6.35
C LEU A 37 1.62 1.03 6.01
N GLN A 38 0.57 1.86 6.06
CA GLN A 38 0.73 3.29 5.85
C GLN A 38 -0.37 4.13 6.51
N LEU A 39 -0.13 5.43 6.54
CA LEU A 39 -1.01 6.45 7.07
C LEU A 39 -1.13 7.55 6.02
N PHE A 40 -2.36 7.95 5.73
CA PHE A 40 -2.65 9.07 4.84
C PHE A 40 -3.49 10.11 5.57
N LEU A 41 -3.03 11.37 5.51
CA LEU A 41 -3.63 12.52 6.17
C LEU A 41 -4.17 13.51 5.13
N LEU A 42 -5.40 13.98 5.32
CA LEU A 42 -6.08 14.94 4.46
C LEU A 42 -5.73 16.39 4.83
N ASN A 43 -4.44 16.70 4.96
CA ASN A 43 -3.97 18.04 5.31
C ASN A 43 -2.89 18.56 4.34
N GLY A 44 -2.71 19.88 4.33
CA GLY A 44 -1.78 20.56 3.43
C GLY A 44 -0.32 20.19 3.68
N ASP A 45 0.05 19.96 4.94
CA ASP A 45 1.42 19.58 5.33
C ASP A 45 1.79 18.20 4.74
N TYR A 46 0.88 17.23 4.84
CA TYR A 46 1.07 15.90 4.26
C TYR A 46 1.24 15.99 2.75
N LEU A 47 0.43 16.78 2.06
CA LEU A 47 0.58 16.99 0.61
C LEU A 47 1.93 17.65 0.28
N ALA A 48 2.31 18.71 1.01
CA ALA A 48 3.56 19.43 0.78
C ALA A 48 4.77 18.51 0.93
N ASP A 49 4.82 17.70 1.98
CA ASP A 49 5.89 16.71 2.22
C ASP A 49 6.10 15.76 1.04
N ARG A 50 5.01 15.32 0.38
CA ARG A 50 5.12 14.39 -0.75
C ARG A 50 5.56 15.14 -2.01
N LEU A 51 5.08 16.37 -2.22
CA LEU A 51 5.43 17.17 -3.40
C LEU A 51 6.88 17.68 -3.42
N VAL A 52 7.62 17.59 -2.31
CA VAL A 52 9.05 17.96 -2.23
C VAL A 52 9.95 16.97 -2.96
N VAL A 53 9.50 15.74 -3.21
CA VAL A 53 10.31 14.68 -3.85
C VAL A 53 9.77 14.29 -5.24
N PRO A 54 10.64 13.87 -6.17
CA PRO A 54 10.21 13.40 -7.47
C PRO A 54 9.37 12.12 -7.36
N GLY A 55 8.26 12.08 -8.12
CA GLY A 55 7.23 11.03 -8.00
C GLY A 55 6.23 11.27 -6.86
N GLY A 56 6.34 12.40 -6.16
CA GLY A 56 5.55 12.74 -4.99
C GLY A 56 4.04 12.79 -5.23
N PHE A 57 3.61 13.30 -6.38
CA PHE A 57 2.18 13.38 -6.69
C PHE A 57 1.57 12.00 -6.96
N ALA A 58 2.28 11.14 -7.70
CA ALA A 58 1.85 9.75 -7.88
C ALA A 58 1.80 8.98 -6.55
N ARG A 59 2.75 9.24 -5.64
CA ARG A 59 2.75 8.68 -4.28
C ARG A 59 1.52 9.14 -3.50
N TYR A 60 1.26 10.44 -3.45
CA TYR A 60 0.10 10.99 -2.75
C TYR A 60 -1.23 10.38 -3.24
N VAL A 61 -1.42 10.29 -4.57
CA VAL A 61 -2.61 9.66 -5.15
C VAL A 61 -2.66 8.16 -4.85
N GLY A 62 -1.53 7.47 -4.91
CA GLY A 62 -1.43 6.05 -4.55
C GLY A 62 -1.81 5.77 -3.09
N GLU A 63 -1.26 6.54 -2.16
CA GLU A 63 -1.56 6.47 -0.72
C GLU A 63 -3.04 6.77 -0.44
N PHE A 64 -3.61 7.77 -1.12
CA PHE A 64 -5.04 8.08 -1.05
C PHE A 64 -5.92 6.90 -1.48
N LEU A 65 -5.60 6.25 -2.61
CA LEU A 65 -6.38 5.11 -3.11
C LEU A 65 -6.32 3.91 -2.15
N VAL A 66 -5.18 3.67 -1.51
CA VAL A 66 -5.02 2.56 -0.55
C VAL A 66 -5.87 2.75 0.70
N GLN A 67 -6.27 3.98 1.07
CA GLN A 67 -7.20 4.15 2.19
C GLN A 67 -8.48 3.33 2.03
N PHE A 68 -8.96 3.16 0.80
CA PHE A 68 -10.15 2.36 0.50
C PHE A 68 -9.96 0.86 0.66
N TYR A 69 -8.72 0.38 0.81
CA TYR A 69 -8.41 -1.04 0.97
C TYR A 69 -8.77 -1.56 2.37
N MET A 70 -9.13 -0.66 3.30
CA MET A 70 -9.79 -1.02 4.55
C MET A 70 -11.07 -1.83 4.30
N ASN A 71 -11.73 -1.62 3.15
CA ASN A 71 -12.75 -2.51 2.62
C ASN A 71 -12.21 -3.21 1.36
N GLU A 72 -11.84 -4.49 1.50
CA GLU A 72 -11.09 -5.21 0.45
C GLU A 72 -11.85 -5.25 -0.88
N LYS A 73 -13.19 -5.32 -0.86
CA LYS A 73 -14.02 -5.34 -2.07
C LYS A 73 -14.02 -3.99 -2.78
N VAL A 74 -14.08 -2.88 -2.03
CA VAL A 74 -14.00 -1.54 -2.61
C VAL A 74 -12.61 -1.30 -3.19
N GLY A 75 -11.56 -1.68 -2.44
CA GLY A 75 -10.18 -1.63 -2.92
C GLY A 75 -9.94 -2.42 -4.20
N ALA A 76 -10.42 -3.67 -4.26
CA ALA A 76 -10.34 -4.51 -5.45
C ALA A 76 -11.07 -3.89 -6.64
N CYS A 77 -12.23 -3.25 -6.42
CA CYS A 77 -12.97 -2.56 -7.48
C CYS A 77 -12.18 -1.38 -8.04
N ILE A 78 -11.62 -0.53 -7.18
CA ILE A 78 -10.78 0.61 -7.57
C ILE A 78 -9.56 0.15 -8.38
N LEU A 79 -8.86 -0.88 -7.89
CA LEU A 79 -7.69 -1.44 -8.58
C LEU A 79 -8.06 -2.02 -9.96
N SER A 80 -9.17 -2.74 -10.07
CA SER A 80 -9.67 -3.25 -11.35
C SER A 80 -10.02 -2.13 -12.33
N ILE A 81 -10.65 -1.05 -11.86
CA ILE A 81 -10.95 0.12 -12.69
C ILE A 81 -9.66 0.77 -13.18
N LEU A 82 -8.65 0.91 -12.32
CA LEU A 82 -7.35 1.44 -12.69
C LEU A 82 -6.68 0.56 -13.76
N PHE A 83 -6.71 -0.76 -13.62
CA PHE A 83 -6.19 -1.68 -14.63
C PHE A 83 -6.92 -1.58 -15.97
N MET A 84 -8.26 -1.50 -15.97
CA MET A 84 -9.02 -1.29 -17.19
C MET A 84 -8.63 0.05 -17.86
N ALA A 85 -8.47 1.13 -17.08
CA ALA A 85 -8.01 2.41 -17.61
C ALA A 85 -6.61 2.33 -18.23
N ILE A 86 -5.67 1.64 -17.57
CA ILE A 86 -4.30 1.43 -18.09
C ILE A 86 -4.33 0.62 -19.39
N GLN A 87 -5.11 -0.47 -19.46
CA GLN A 87 -5.25 -1.28 -20.66
C GLN A 87 -5.81 -0.44 -21.82
N TRP A 88 -6.88 0.33 -21.55
CA TRP A 88 -7.53 1.15 -22.56
C TRP A 88 -6.62 2.25 -23.10
N LEU A 89 -5.95 2.99 -22.21
CA LEU A 89 -4.97 4.02 -22.60
C LEU A 89 -3.80 3.41 -23.38
N SER A 90 -3.31 2.24 -22.96
CA SER A 90 -2.25 1.52 -23.66
C SER A 90 -2.67 1.16 -25.08
N TRP A 91 -3.89 0.65 -25.27
CA TRP A 91 -4.42 0.35 -26.61
C TRP A 91 -4.51 1.60 -27.49
N LEU A 92 -5.05 2.70 -26.96
CA LEU A 92 -5.16 3.97 -27.68
C LEU A 92 -3.78 4.51 -28.11
N LEU A 93 -2.78 4.40 -27.24
CA LEU A 93 -1.42 4.82 -27.53
C LEU A 93 -0.73 3.91 -28.55
N LEU A 94 -0.88 2.59 -28.43
CA LEU A 94 -0.31 1.62 -29.38
C LEU A 94 -0.84 1.85 -30.81
N ARG A 95 -2.14 2.14 -30.97
CA ARG A 95 -2.74 2.51 -32.27
C ARG A 95 -2.11 3.76 -32.87
N ARG A 96 -1.78 4.75 -32.04
CA ARG A 96 -1.09 5.97 -32.48
C ARG A 96 0.38 5.71 -32.85
N CYS A 97 1.02 4.74 -32.21
CA CYS A 97 2.44 4.45 -32.39
C CYS A 97 2.72 3.60 -33.64
N VAL A 98 1.92 2.56 -33.87
CA VAL A 98 2.19 1.56 -34.91
C VAL A 98 0.94 1.31 -35.77
N PRO A 99 0.53 2.29 -36.61
CA PRO A 99 -0.70 2.18 -37.40
C PRO A 99 -0.67 1.06 -38.46
N SER A 100 0.53 0.57 -38.81
CA SER A 100 0.73 -0.47 -39.82
C SER A 100 0.39 -1.88 -39.32
N VAL A 101 0.27 -2.06 -38.00
CA VAL A 101 -0.09 -3.35 -37.37
C VAL A 101 -1.61 -3.43 -37.20
N LYS A 102 -2.18 -4.62 -37.39
CA LYS A 102 -3.62 -4.87 -37.24
C LYS A 102 -4.10 -4.49 -35.83
N ASP A 103 -5.22 -3.77 -35.75
CA ASP A 103 -5.79 -3.30 -34.48
C ASP A 103 -6.08 -4.43 -33.48
N GLU A 104 -6.46 -5.62 -33.97
CA GLU A 104 -6.65 -6.81 -33.13
C GLU A 104 -5.37 -7.19 -32.34
N VAL A 105 -4.22 -7.12 -32.99
CA VAL A 105 -2.91 -7.47 -32.38
C VAL A 105 -2.52 -6.40 -31.37
N LEU A 106 -2.72 -5.11 -31.70
CA LEU A 106 -2.46 -4.01 -30.79
C LEU A 106 -3.38 -4.05 -29.56
N TYR A 107 -4.63 -4.44 -29.75
CA TYR A 107 -5.58 -4.64 -28.65
C TYR A 107 -5.12 -5.76 -27.72
N MET A 108 -4.68 -6.91 -28.25
CA MET A 108 -4.13 -7.98 -27.39
C MET A 108 -2.82 -7.56 -26.69
N ALA A 109 -1.93 -6.87 -27.40
CA ALA A 109 -0.67 -6.39 -26.82
C ALA A 109 -0.88 -5.37 -25.68
N SER A 110 -1.98 -4.62 -25.70
CA SER A 110 -2.30 -3.65 -24.65
C SER A 110 -2.61 -4.26 -23.28
N PHE A 111 -2.83 -5.58 -23.19
CA PHE A 111 -2.96 -6.28 -21.92
C PHE A 111 -1.60 -6.55 -21.24
N LEU A 112 -0.48 -6.50 -21.97
CA LEU A 112 0.85 -6.80 -21.42
C LEU A 112 1.24 -5.89 -20.25
N PRO A 113 1.07 -4.55 -20.30
CA PRO A 113 1.37 -3.69 -19.16
C PRO A 113 0.53 -4.01 -17.93
N VAL A 114 -0.74 -4.36 -18.12
CA VAL A 114 -1.64 -4.69 -17.00
C VAL A 114 -1.33 -6.03 -16.39
N VAL A 115 -1.04 -7.06 -17.19
CA VAL A 115 -0.60 -8.37 -16.69
C VAL A 115 0.72 -8.23 -15.94
N ALA A 116 1.68 -7.45 -16.47
CA ALA A 116 2.94 -7.17 -15.79
C ALA A 116 2.72 -6.44 -14.46
N LEU A 117 1.91 -5.38 -14.43
CA LEU A 117 1.59 -4.65 -13.20
C LEU A 117 0.86 -5.52 -12.18
N TRP A 118 -0.06 -6.38 -12.62
CA TRP A 118 -0.74 -7.32 -11.73
C TRP A 118 0.28 -8.27 -11.09
N LEU A 119 1.15 -8.90 -11.89
CA LEU A 119 2.18 -9.80 -11.36
C LEU A 119 3.13 -9.09 -10.39
N LEU A 120 3.50 -7.84 -10.67
CA LEU A 120 4.33 -7.03 -9.76
C LEU A 120 3.59 -6.70 -8.45
N LEU A 121 2.29 -6.38 -8.51
CA LEU A 121 1.50 -6.06 -7.32
C LEU A 121 1.17 -7.28 -6.44
N CYS A 122 1.39 -8.49 -6.94
CA CYS A 122 1.40 -9.69 -6.10
C CYS A 122 2.53 -9.68 -5.07
N ASP A 123 3.58 -8.88 -5.31
CA ASP A 123 4.56 -8.54 -4.29
C ASP A 123 4.03 -7.36 -3.44
N ILE A 124 4.11 -7.52 -2.12
CA ILE A 124 3.66 -6.50 -1.17
C ILE A 124 4.60 -5.28 -1.18
N ASP A 125 5.86 -5.48 -1.58
CA ASP A 125 6.89 -4.44 -1.60
C ASP A 125 6.70 -3.44 -2.75
N ILE A 126 5.79 -3.71 -3.69
CA ILE A 126 5.44 -2.79 -4.78
C ILE A 126 4.21 -1.96 -4.37
N PRO A 127 4.35 -0.68 -3.99
CA PRO A 127 3.24 0.17 -3.58
C PRO A 127 2.33 0.57 -4.75
N MET A 128 1.17 1.16 -4.41
CA MET A 128 0.19 1.69 -5.38
C MET A 128 0.69 2.90 -6.18
N THR A 129 1.80 3.49 -5.77
CA THR A 129 2.48 4.59 -6.47
C THR A 129 2.85 4.20 -7.90
N LEU A 130 3.36 2.98 -8.14
CA LEU A 130 3.76 2.52 -9.48
C LEU A 130 2.59 2.45 -10.47
N PRO A 131 1.47 1.73 -10.21
CA PRO A 131 0.35 1.69 -11.16
C PRO A 131 -0.28 3.08 -11.37
N VAL A 132 -0.30 3.94 -10.34
CA VAL A 132 -0.74 5.33 -10.48
C VAL A 132 0.21 6.13 -11.38
N ALA A 133 1.52 6.05 -11.16
CA ALA A 133 2.53 6.72 -11.99
C ALA A 133 2.45 6.29 -13.46
N VAL A 134 2.27 4.98 -13.72
CA VAL A 134 2.05 4.46 -15.07
C VAL A 134 0.77 5.05 -15.67
N SER A 135 -0.36 5.02 -14.94
CA SER A 135 -1.63 5.55 -15.45
C SER A 135 -1.55 7.05 -15.80
N LEU A 136 -0.94 7.86 -14.93
CA LEU A 136 -0.74 9.29 -15.15
C LEU A 136 0.22 9.56 -16.32
N THR A 137 1.29 8.77 -16.45
CA THR A 137 2.22 8.88 -17.58
C THR A 137 1.52 8.57 -18.90
N LEU A 138 0.71 7.51 -18.96
CA LEU A 138 -0.08 7.18 -20.16
C LEU A 138 -1.09 8.28 -20.48
N LEU A 139 -1.71 8.90 -19.46
CA LEU A 139 -2.61 10.03 -19.64
C LEU A 139 -1.87 11.25 -20.21
N MET A 140 -0.68 11.59 -19.68
CA MET A 140 0.17 12.66 -20.20
C MET A 140 0.58 12.38 -21.66
N MET A 141 0.97 11.14 -21.98
CA MET A 141 1.28 10.73 -23.35
C MET A 141 0.07 10.86 -24.29
N TYR A 142 -1.13 10.53 -23.80
CA TYR A 142 -2.36 10.64 -24.58
C TYR A 142 -2.73 12.10 -24.87
N ALA A 143 -2.48 13.00 -23.92
CA ALA A 143 -2.72 14.44 -24.05
C ALA A 143 -1.74 15.16 -24.98
N LEU A 144 -0.62 14.53 -25.36
CA LEU A 144 0.36 15.13 -26.28
C LEU A 144 -0.25 15.42 -27.67
N PRO A 145 0.07 16.58 -28.27
CA PRO A 145 -0.49 16.96 -29.56
C PRO A 145 0.03 16.07 -30.70
N ALA A 146 -0.79 15.94 -31.75
CA ALA A 146 -0.44 15.13 -32.92
C ALA A 146 0.64 15.77 -33.82
N ARG A 147 0.77 17.10 -33.79
CA ARG A 147 1.76 17.84 -34.60
C ARG A 147 3.16 17.70 -34.01
N ARG A 148 4.17 17.43 -34.85
CA ARG A 148 5.55 17.12 -34.44
C ARG A 148 6.15 18.13 -33.50
N ASN A 149 6.26 19.36 -34.00
CA ASN A 149 7.07 20.39 -33.37
C ASN A 149 6.39 20.81 -32.08
N LEU A 150 5.07 20.90 -32.09
CA LEU A 150 4.28 21.15 -30.88
C LEU A 150 4.42 20.00 -29.87
N CYS A 151 4.42 18.74 -30.31
CA CYS A 151 4.64 17.59 -29.44
C CYS A 151 6.02 17.66 -28.77
N LEU A 152 7.06 18.01 -29.52
CA LEU A 152 8.41 18.16 -28.99
C LEU A 152 8.50 19.32 -27.98
N ILE A 153 7.96 20.50 -28.33
CA ILE A 153 7.94 21.67 -27.45
C ILE A 153 7.20 21.37 -26.15
N VAL A 154 6.03 20.74 -26.24
CA VAL A 154 5.26 20.34 -25.05
C VAL A 154 6.01 19.29 -24.24
N SER A 155 6.68 18.33 -24.89
CA SER A 155 7.49 17.31 -24.18
C SER A 155 8.72 17.88 -23.48
N LEU A 156 9.33 18.96 -23.98
CA LEU A 156 10.40 19.66 -23.26
C LEU A 156 9.94 20.21 -21.90
N VAL A 157 8.64 20.53 -21.76
CA VAL A 157 8.04 20.97 -20.49
C VAL A 157 7.51 19.79 -19.68
N ILE A 158 6.84 18.84 -20.33
CA ILE A 158 6.25 17.66 -19.67
C ILE A 158 7.31 16.72 -19.10
N VAL A 159 8.51 16.61 -19.68
CA VAL A 159 9.53 15.71 -19.12
C VAL A 159 10.00 16.17 -17.73
N PRO A 160 10.42 17.44 -17.51
CA PRO A 160 10.77 17.91 -16.18
C PRO A 160 9.58 17.90 -15.19
N VAL A 161 8.43 18.44 -15.61
CA VAL A 161 7.24 18.51 -14.73
C VAL A 161 6.70 17.12 -14.42
N GLY A 162 6.61 16.26 -15.43
CA GLY A 162 6.18 14.87 -15.30
C GLY A 162 7.15 14.05 -14.47
N TYR A 163 8.47 14.21 -14.64
CA TYR A 163 9.46 13.58 -13.77
C TYR A 163 9.20 13.92 -12.29
N TRP A 164 8.94 15.19 -11.99
CA TRP A 164 8.66 15.62 -10.63
C TRP A 164 7.34 15.04 -10.09
N LEU A 165 6.28 15.00 -10.90
CA LEU A 165 4.97 14.51 -10.49
C LEU A 165 4.89 13.00 -10.36
N VAL A 166 5.34 12.27 -11.39
CA VAL A 166 5.13 10.83 -11.51
C VAL A 166 6.40 10.03 -11.29
N GLY A 167 7.59 10.61 -11.40
CA GLY A 167 8.88 9.93 -11.23
C GLY A 167 9.50 9.44 -12.55
N PRO A 168 10.46 8.50 -12.50
CA PRO A 168 11.23 8.07 -13.67
C PRO A 168 10.42 7.32 -14.74
N VAL A 169 9.19 6.85 -14.44
CA VAL A 169 8.28 6.25 -15.45
C VAL A 169 7.99 7.22 -16.60
N ILE A 170 8.18 8.52 -16.42
CA ILE A 170 8.09 9.53 -17.51
C ILE A 170 9.01 9.22 -18.70
N VAL A 171 10.01 8.35 -18.54
CA VAL A 171 10.82 7.81 -19.65
C VAL A 171 9.96 7.23 -20.79
N LEU A 172 8.74 6.76 -20.51
CA LEU A 172 7.79 6.30 -21.53
C LEU A 172 7.42 7.42 -22.53
N VAL A 173 7.40 8.69 -22.10
CA VAL A 173 7.21 9.84 -23.00
C VAL A 173 8.40 10.00 -23.95
N VAL A 174 9.62 9.75 -23.49
CA VAL A 174 10.83 9.78 -24.33
C VAL A 174 10.75 8.68 -25.39
N VAL A 175 10.40 7.46 -24.98
CA VAL A 175 10.20 6.32 -25.89
C VAL A 175 9.05 6.59 -26.87
N TYR A 176 8.00 7.29 -26.44
CA TYR A 176 6.87 7.64 -27.29
C TYR A 176 7.26 8.46 -28.52
N HIS A 177 8.28 9.32 -28.44
CA HIS A 177 8.74 10.11 -29.60
C HIS A 177 9.30 9.25 -30.74
N LEU A 178 9.77 8.04 -30.44
CA LEU A 178 10.27 7.09 -31.45
C LEU A 178 9.18 6.64 -32.44
N ARG A 179 7.88 6.84 -32.14
CA ARG A 179 6.75 6.54 -33.07
C ARG A 179 6.87 7.22 -34.43
N TRP A 180 7.64 8.30 -34.52
CA TRP A 180 7.85 9.05 -35.76
C TRP A 180 8.85 8.39 -36.70
N LEU A 181 9.65 7.42 -36.22
CA LEU A 181 10.68 6.74 -37.00
C LEU A 181 10.10 6.02 -38.22
N HIS A 182 8.88 5.52 -38.11
CA HIS A 182 8.22 4.79 -39.20
C HIS A 182 7.79 5.70 -40.37
N LYS A 183 7.58 7.00 -40.14
CA LYS A 183 7.00 7.92 -41.13
C LYS A 183 8.00 8.85 -41.81
N SER A 184 9.24 8.93 -41.32
CA SER A 184 10.17 10.00 -41.68
C SER A 184 11.43 9.49 -42.36
N PHE A 185 11.79 10.09 -43.51
CA PHE A 185 13.11 9.93 -44.14
C PHE A 185 14.26 10.47 -43.27
N ARG A 186 13.97 11.35 -42.30
CA ARG A 186 14.95 11.98 -41.41
C ARG A 186 15.07 11.24 -40.08
N LYS A 187 15.48 9.96 -40.13
CA LYS A 187 15.63 9.09 -38.94
C LYS A 187 16.62 9.68 -37.91
N VAL A 188 17.74 10.23 -38.39
CA VAL A 188 18.78 10.88 -37.56
C VAL A 188 18.21 12.02 -36.72
N LYS A 189 17.34 12.85 -37.30
CA LYS A 189 16.74 13.99 -36.58
C LYS A 189 15.84 13.52 -35.43
N ILE A 190 15.08 12.44 -35.63
CA ILE A 190 14.19 11.90 -34.58
C ILE A 190 15.01 11.28 -33.45
N MET A 191 16.08 10.55 -33.79
CA MET A 191 16.99 10.00 -32.78
C MET A 191 17.66 11.11 -31.96
N ALA A 192 18.07 12.21 -32.60
CA ALA A 192 18.61 13.38 -31.91
C ALA A 192 17.57 14.04 -30.98
N GLU A 193 16.32 14.19 -31.42
CA GLU A 193 15.21 14.72 -30.60
C GLU A 193 14.92 13.82 -29.38
N SER A 194 14.90 12.50 -29.54
CA SER A 194 14.72 11.56 -28.41
C SER A 194 15.93 11.55 -27.47
N MET A 195 17.16 11.65 -28.00
CA MET A 195 18.38 11.73 -27.20
C MET A 195 18.40 13.01 -26.36
N MET A 196 17.93 14.13 -26.92
CA MET A 196 17.79 15.39 -26.21
C MET A 196 16.78 15.30 -25.05
N LEU A 197 15.66 14.61 -25.24
CA LEU A 197 14.69 14.40 -24.15
C LEU A 197 15.25 13.43 -23.10
N ALA A 198 16.00 12.42 -23.51
CA ALA A 198 16.67 11.49 -22.59
C ALA A 198 17.76 12.20 -21.76
N SER A 199 18.55 13.08 -22.38
CA SER A 199 19.55 13.88 -21.66
C SER A 199 18.89 14.89 -20.72
N LEU A 200 17.77 15.50 -21.11
CA LEU A 200 16.98 16.35 -20.23
C LEU A 200 16.49 15.59 -18.99
N LEU A 201 15.94 14.38 -19.17
CA LEU A 201 15.53 13.54 -18.04
C LEU A 201 16.72 13.14 -17.15
N ALA A 202 17.87 12.81 -17.75
CA ALA A 202 19.09 12.53 -17.00
C ALA A 202 19.58 13.73 -16.19
N ILE A 203 19.50 14.95 -16.75
CA ILE A 203 19.80 16.19 -16.02
C ILE A 203 18.82 16.38 -14.87
N CYS A 204 17.52 16.14 -15.04
CA CYS A 204 16.54 16.21 -13.96
C CYS A 204 16.85 15.21 -12.83
N LEU A 205 17.21 13.97 -13.18
CA LEU A 205 17.63 12.94 -12.23
C LEU A 205 18.87 13.38 -11.44
N LEU A 206 19.92 13.82 -12.12
CA LEU A 206 21.16 14.28 -11.48
C LEU A 206 20.94 15.53 -10.63
N ALA A 207 20.17 16.50 -11.12
CA ALA A 207 19.83 17.71 -10.36
C ALA A 207 19.09 17.34 -9.08
N SER A 208 18.11 16.42 -9.14
CA SER A 208 17.37 15.97 -7.96
C SER A 208 18.27 15.31 -6.90
N SER A 209 19.31 14.59 -7.33
CA SER A 209 20.26 13.95 -6.42
C SER A 209 21.11 14.94 -5.62
N CYS A 210 21.16 16.21 -6.01
CA CYS A 210 21.90 17.24 -5.29
C CYS A 210 21.15 17.80 -4.07
N PHE A 211 19.82 17.71 -4.02
CA PHE A 211 19.02 18.33 -2.95
C PHE A 211 18.02 17.38 -2.27
N VAL A 212 17.70 16.23 -2.88
CA VAL A 212 16.83 15.21 -2.30
C VAL A 212 17.69 14.23 -1.50
N PRO A 213 17.37 13.91 -0.22
CA PRO A 213 18.19 13.07 0.65
C PRO A 213 18.06 11.57 0.34
N TYR A 214 18.09 11.19 -0.93
CA TYR A 214 17.95 9.81 -1.41
C TYR A 214 19.13 9.43 -2.31
N SER A 215 19.51 8.15 -2.28
CA SER A 215 20.57 7.64 -3.15
C SER A 215 20.19 7.77 -4.63
N LEU A 216 21.19 7.92 -5.50
CA LEU A 216 20.98 7.98 -6.95
C LEU A 216 20.26 6.73 -7.48
N GLU A 217 20.52 5.57 -6.88
CA GLU A 217 19.83 4.32 -7.20
C GLU A 217 18.32 4.40 -6.93
N ASN A 218 17.91 4.93 -5.78
CA ASN A 218 16.49 5.07 -5.42
C ASN A 218 15.80 6.12 -6.29
N ILE A 219 16.49 7.21 -6.62
CA ILE A 219 15.98 8.24 -7.53
C ILE A 219 15.77 7.66 -8.95
N PHE A 220 16.71 6.85 -9.43
CA PHE A 220 16.64 6.22 -10.75
C PHE A 220 15.55 5.16 -10.82
N LYS A 221 15.43 4.29 -9.80
CA LYS A 221 14.37 3.30 -9.70
C LYS A 221 13.00 3.95 -9.47
N GLY A 222 12.96 5.13 -8.86
CA GLY A 222 11.77 5.80 -8.38
C GLY A 222 11.65 5.61 -6.87
N ILE A 223 11.64 6.72 -6.12
CA ILE A 223 11.79 6.75 -4.65
C ILE A 223 10.79 5.83 -3.94
N ASP A 224 9.58 5.73 -4.48
CA ASP A 224 8.47 4.97 -3.90
C ASP A 224 7.81 4.04 -4.92
N TYR A 225 8.58 3.48 -5.86
CA TYR A 225 8.06 2.43 -6.76
C TYR A 225 8.26 1.02 -6.24
N GLN A 226 9.19 0.87 -5.30
CA GLN A 226 9.46 -0.34 -4.54
C GLN A 226 9.89 0.10 -3.15
N GLN A 227 9.48 -0.65 -2.13
CA GLN A 227 9.87 -0.38 -0.77
C GLN A 227 11.39 -0.48 -0.59
N ILE A 228 11.93 0.44 0.24
CA ILE A 228 13.37 0.55 0.49
C ILE A 228 13.90 -0.67 1.27
N GLN A 229 13.08 -1.27 2.13
CA GLN A 229 13.44 -2.46 2.91
C GLN A 229 12.60 -3.66 2.49
N VAL A 230 13.15 -4.45 1.56
CA VAL A 230 12.58 -5.70 1.06
C VAL A 230 12.59 -6.76 2.17
N ASP A 231 11.63 -7.69 2.16
CA ASP A 231 11.50 -8.87 3.04
C ASP A 231 11.15 -8.65 4.53
N LYS A 232 10.96 -7.42 5.01
CA LYS A 232 10.64 -7.17 6.43
C LYS A 232 9.16 -7.26 6.80
N ILE A 233 8.25 -7.16 5.83
CA ILE A 233 6.81 -7.11 6.10
C ILE A 233 6.31 -8.44 6.68
N GLY A 234 6.79 -9.56 6.14
CA GLY A 234 6.41 -10.90 6.55
C GLY A 234 5.96 -11.76 5.38
N THR A 235 5.81 -13.05 5.63
CA THR A 235 5.37 -13.99 4.58
C THR A 235 3.86 -13.90 4.36
N ARG A 236 3.39 -14.36 3.19
CA ARG A 236 1.96 -14.46 2.91
C ARG A 236 1.20 -15.28 3.94
N GLU A 237 1.83 -16.29 4.55
CA GLU A 237 1.20 -17.07 5.61
C GLU A 237 0.84 -16.20 6.81
N VAL A 238 1.76 -15.33 7.24
CA VAL A 238 1.59 -14.42 8.37
C VAL A 238 0.44 -13.44 8.07
N MET A 239 0.43 -12.81 6.89
CA MET A 239 -0.65 -11.91 6.45
C MET A 239 -2.03 -12.61 6.45
N GLN A 240 -2.08 -13.88 6.04
CA GLN A 240 -3.34 -14.64 6.05
C GLN A 240 -3.85 -14.92 7.46
N TYR A 241 -2.96 -15.23 8.41
CA TYR A 241 -3.37 -15.41 9.80
C TYR A 241 -3.76 -14.07 10.45
N ASP A 242 -3.04 -12.98 10.16
CA ASP A 242 -3.41 -11.62 10.59
C ASP A 242 -4.81 -11.22 10.10
N TYR A 243 -5.07 -11.44 8.81
CA TYR A 243 -6.38 -11.21 8.18
C TYR A 243 -7.51 -11.95 8.90
N LEU A 244 -7.31 -13.25 9.20
CA LEU A 244 -8.32 -14.03 9.91
C LEU A 244 -8.47 -13.61 11.39
N GLN A 245 -7.37 -13.24 12.05
CA GLN A 245 -7.36 -12.73 13.43
C GLN A 245 -8.17 -11.44 13.54
N ARG A 246 -7.96 -10.48 12.64
CA ARG A 246 -8.67 -9.19 12.62
C ARG A 246 -10.17 -9.35 12.42
N GLN A 247 -10.58 -10.34 11.63
CA GLN A 247 -11.98 -10.70 11.44
C GLN A 247 -12.57 -11.53 12.59
N LYS A 248 -11.75 -11.92 13.58
CA LYS A 248 -12.12 -12.85 14.66
C LYS A 248 -12.70 -14.17 14.11
N ALA A 249 -12.24 -14.59 12.93
CA ALA A 249 -12.73 -15.77 12.23
C ALA A 249 -12.06 -17.04 12.76
N TRP A 250 -12.24 -17.33 14.05
CA TRP A 250 -11.52 -18.38 14.79
C TRP A 250 -11.67 -19.76 14.16
N ASP A 251 -12.86 -20.12 13.66
CA ASP A 251 -13.08 -21.39 12.94
C ASP A 251 -12.19 -21.52 11.70
N LYS A 252 -12.00 -20.43 10.96
CA LYS A 252 -11.15 -20.42 9.76
C LYS A 252 -9.67 -20.51 10.13
N VAL A 253 -9.26 -19.89 11.24
CA VAL A 253 -7.90 -20.01 11.78
C VAL A 253 -7.59 -21.48 12.08
N LEU A 254 -8.47 -22.16 12.82
CA LEU A 254 -8.30 -23.56 13.18
C LEU A 254 -8.33 -24.48 11.95
N TYR A 255 -9.30 -24.29 11.04
CA TYR A 255 -9.38 -25.05 9.80
C TYR A 255 -8.09 -24.95 8.97
N LYS A 256 -7.54 -23.73 8.84
CA LYS A 256 -6.28 -23.49 8.12
C LYS A 256 -5.12 -24.23 8.79
N ALA A 257 -5.00 -24.13 10.12
CA ALA A 257 -3.96 -24.79 10.89
C ALA A 257 -4.00 -26.32 10.77
N THR A 258 -5.20 -26.92 10.77
CA THR A 258 -5.37 -28.37 10.60
C THR A 258 -4.98 -28.84 9.20
N ARG A 259 -5.27 -28.06 8.14
CA ARG A 259 -4.89 -28.42 6.77
C ARG A 259 -3.41 -28.23 6.48
N LYS A 260 -2.82 -27.17 7.01
CA LYS A 260 -1.41 -26.85 6.87
C LYS A 260 -0.95 -26.18 8.15
N GLY A 261 -0.21 -26.94 8.95
CA GLY A 261 0.31 -26.47 10.24
C GLY A 261 1.04 -25.12 10.10
N PRO A 262 0.83 -24.19 11.05
CA PRO A 262 1.48 -22.88 11.01
C PRO A 262 3.00 -23.04 11.11
N LYS A 263 3.74 -22.35 10.24
CA LYS A 263 5.21 -22.34 10.24
C LYS A 263 5.77 -21.22 11.11
N ALA A 264 5.19 -20.02 11.00
CA ALA A 264 5.63 -18.87 11.77
C ALA A 264 5.11 -18.98 13.21
N LYS A 265 5.97 -18.66 14.18
CA LYS A 265 5.62 -18.71 15.61
C LYS A 265 4.45 -17.78 15.96
N ALA A 266 4.38 -16.61 15.34
CA ALA A 266 3.24 -15.71 15.50
C ALA A 266 1.92 -16.40 15.13
N CYS A 267 1.88 -17.13 14.01
CA CYS A 267 0.72 -17.90 13.59
C CYS A 267 0.35 -19.00 14.60
N VAL A 268 1.33 -19.66 15.22
CA VAL A 268 1.08 -20.64 16.30
C VAL A 268 0.36 -19.96 17.48
N HIS A 269 0.81 -18.78 17.91
CA HIS A 269 0.16 -18.05 18.99
C HIS A 269 -1.27 -17.64 18.62
N ILE A 270 -1.53 -17.24 17.36
CA ILE A 270 -2.89 -16.94 16.89
C ILE A 270 -3.78 -18.19 16.86
N VAL A 271 -3.23 -19.35 16.54
CA VAL A 271 -3.96 -20.63 16.64
C VAL A 271 -4.33 -20.92 18.09
N ASN A 272 -3.40 -20.76 19.04
CA ASN A 272 -3.71 -20.96 20.46
C ASN A 272 -4.74 -19.94 20.96
N LEU A 273 -4.66 -18.68 20.52
CA LEU A 273 -5.68 -17.67 20.80
C LEU A 273 -7.07 -18.09 20.25
N ALA A 274 -7.12 -18.65 19.03
CA ALA A 274 -8.36 -19.17 18.47
C ALA A 274 -8.92 -20.36 19.27
N ARG A 275 -8.06 -21.29 19.71
CA ARG A 275 -8.42 -22.41 20.58
C ARG A 275 -8.97 -21.95 21.93
N PHE A 276 -8.38 -20.89 22.50
CA PHE A 276 -8.86 -20.26 23.72
C PHE A 276 -10.27 -19.69 23.55
N TYR A 277 -10.53 -18.94 22.48
CA TYR A 277 -11.88 -18.43 22.18
C TYR A 277 -12.89 -19.55 21.88
N LYS A 278 -12.42 -20.71 21.45
CA LYS A 278 -13.23 -21.93 21.27
C LYS A 278 -13.37 -22.78 22.54
N LYS A 279 -12.81 -22.32 23.66
CA LYS A 279 -12.82 -23.02 24.96
C LYS A 279 -12.15 -24.40 24.90
N GLU A 280 -11.22 -24.60 23.97
CA GLU A 280 -10.43 -25.83 23.86
C GLU A 280 -9.21 -25.82 24.79
N ILE A 281 -8.76 -24.65 25.21
CA ILE A 281 -7.66 -24.46 26.15
C ILE A 281 -8.05 -23.45 27.22
N THR A 282 -7.44 -23.59 28.40
CA THR A 282 -7.61 -22.70 29.55
C THR A 282 -6.78 -21.41 29.40
N PRO A 283 -7.09 -20.35 30.17
CA PRO A 283 -6.26 -19.15 30.21
C PRO A 283 -4.80 -19.43 30.58
N GLU A 284 -4.56 -20.37 31.51
CA GLU A 284 -3.21 -20.72 31.95
C GLU A 284 -2.42 -21.46 30.86
N GLU A 285 -3.07 -22.38 30.13
CA GLU A 285 -2.46 -23.01 28.96
C GLU A 285 -2.11 -22.01 27.86
N LEU A 286 -2.98 -21.00 27.64
CA LEU A 286 -2.69 -19.92 26.69
C LEU A 286 -1.47 -19.11 27.13
N LYS A 287 -1.36 -18.73 28.41
CA LYS A 287 -0.20 -18.03 28.96
C LYS A 287 1.08 -18.83 28.80
N VAL A 288 1.07 -20.12 29.15
CA VAL A 288 2.23 -21.02 28.96
C VAL A 288 2.64 -21.09 27.50
N SER A 289 1.67 -21.08 26.58
CA SER A 289 1.94 -21.09 25.14
C SER A 289 2.65 -19.84 24.62
N LEU A 290 2.65 -18.74 25.39
CA LEU A 290 3.37 -17.49 25.09
C LEU A 290 4.81 -17.48 25.63
N TYR A 291 5.36 -18.61 26.07
CA TYR A 291 6.76 -18.66 26.50
C TYR A 291 7.70 -18.15 25.38
N LYS A 292 8.57 -17.19 25.72
CA LYS A 292 9.48 -16.47 24.78
C LYS A 292 8.74 -15.87 23.58
N PRO A 293 7.73 -15.00 23.82
CA PRO A 293 6.83 -14.55 22.77
C PRO A 293 7.52 -13.61 21.77
N PHE A 294 8.61 -12.97 22.20
CA PHE A 294 9.45 -12.13 21.32
C PHE A 294 10.12 -12.91 20.19
N THR A 295 10.26 -14.23 20.31
CA THR A 295 10.78 -15.05 19.20
C THR A 295 9.79 -15.16 18.04
N ALA A 296 8.55 -14.68 18.21
CA ALA A 296 7.53 -14.59 17.17
C ALA A 296 7.60 -13.27 16.36
N LEU A 297 8.37 -12.28 16.79
CA LEU A 297 8.53 -10.99 16.12
C LEU A 297 9.55 -11.08 14.97
N THR A 298 9.21 -11.85 13.93
CA THR A 298 10.11 -12.10 12.79
C THR A 298 9.89 -11.11 11.63
N SER A 299 8.86 -10.27 11.71
CA SER A 299 8.40 -9.38 10.64
C SER A 299 7.43 -8.31 11.18
N THR A 300 7.22 -7.24 10.40
CA THR A 300 6.28 -6.16 10.75
C THR A 300 4.88 -6.68 11.04
N VAL A 301 4.32 -7.54 10.17
CA VAL A 301 2.98 -8.10 10.36
C VAL A 301 2.92 -9.00 11.58
N SER A 302 3.95 -9.84 11.83
CA SER A 302 3.96 -10.66 13.04
C SER A 302 3.99 -9.82 14.32
N ALA A 303 4.64 -8.66 14.30
CA ALA A 303 4.63 -7.75 15.45
C ALA A 303 3.25 -7.11 15.65
N MET A 304 2.55 -6.75 14.58
CA MET A 304 1.15 -6.30 14.66
C MET A 304 0.22 -7.40 15.22
N MET A 305 0.36 -8.64 14.74
CA MET A 305 -0.43 -9.79 15.22
C MET A 305 -0.22 -10.04 16.71
N MET A 306 1.03 -10.04 17.16
CA MET A 306 1.39 -10.23 18.57
C MET A 306 0.89 -9.07 19.42
N SER A 307 0.95 -7.82 18.92
CA SER A 307 0.37 -6.68 19.62
C SER A 307 -1.13 -6.85 19.87
N ASP A 308 -1.88 -7.26 18.85
CA ASP A 308 -3.31 -7.51 18.97
C ASP A 308 -3.64 -8.67 19.92
N LEU A 309 -2.81 -9.72 19.93
CA LEU A 309 -2.93 -10.83 20.87
C LEU A 309 -2.69 -10.36 22.31
N PHE A 310 -1.59 -9.66 22.56
CA PHE A 310 -1.25 -9.16 23.89
C PHE A 310 -2.30 -8.21 24.44
N PHE A 311 -2.84 -7.34 23.60
CA PHE A 311 -3.90 -6.43 23.99
C PHE A 311 -5.16 -7.19 24.42
N GLN A 312 -5.54 -8.24 23.68
CA GLN A 312 -6.70 -9.08 24.03
C GLN A 312 -6.49 -9.85 25.35
N MET A 313 -5.25 -10.12 25.73
CA MET A 313 -4.90 -10.80 26.99
C MET A 313 -4.71 -9.86 28.17
N GLY A 314 -4.77 -8.54 27.98
CA GLY A 314 -4.51 -7.55 29.04
C GLY A 314 -3.03 -7.20 29.22
N TYR A 315 -2.13 -7.71 28.37
CA TYR A 315 -0.71 -7.39 28.38
C TYR A 315 -0.42 -6.08 27.63
N VAL A 316 -0.90 -4.97 28.17
CA VAL A 316 -0.93 -3.64 27.50
C VAL A 316 0.47 -3.13 27.15
N ASN A 317 1.45 -3.28 28.05
CA ASN A 317 2.84 -2.87 27.81
C ASN A 317 3.47 -3.63 26.62
N PHE A 318 3.24 -4.95 26.54
CA PHE A 318 3.71 -5.77 25.41
C PHE A 318 3.01 -5.41 24.11
N ALA A 319 1.70 -5.16 24.17
CA ALA A 319 0.95 -4.70 23.02
C ALA A 319 1.51 -3.38 22.46
N GLN A 320 1.79 -2.42 23.33
CA GLN A 320 2.39 -1.14 22.95
C GLN A 320 3.77 -1.33 22.32
N ARG A 321 4.65 -2.12 22.96
CA ARG A 321 5.99 -2.39 22.46
C ARG A 321 5.98 -3.02 21.07
N CYS A 322 5.20 -4.08 20.88
CA CYS A 322 5.11 -4.76 19.59
C CYS A 322 4.56 -3.86 18.49
N MET A 323 3.57 -3.01 18.80
CA MET A 323 3.03 -2.09 17.80
C MET A 323 3.99 -0.97 17.45
N PHE A 324 4.71 -0.45 18.45
CA PHE A 324 5.75 0.55 18.22
C PHE A 324 6.85 -0.02 17.31
N GLU A 325 7.33 -1.23 17.60
CA GLU A 325 8.32 -1.93 16.77
C GLU A 325 7.81 -2.15 15.33
N ALA A 326 6.54 -2.55 15.16
CA ALA A 326 5.94 -2.69 13.84
C ALA A 326 5.88 -1.35 13.08
N MET A 327 5.46 -0.27 13.74
CA MET A 327 5.38 1.06 13.13
C MET A 327 6.75 1.56 12.68
N GLU A 328 7.77 1.46 13.54
CA GLU A 328 9.14 1.88 13.22
C GLU A 328 9.82 0.97 12.18
N SER A 329 9.36 -0.29 12.06
CA SER A 329 9.84 -1.23 11.03
C SER A 329 9.15 -1.04 9.66
N THR A 330 8.20 -0.12 9.56
CA THR A 330 7.50 0.15 8.29
C THR A 330 8.43 0.91 7.34
N SER A 331 8.78 0.27 6.23
CA SER A 331 9.90 0.61 5.35
C SER A 331 9.79 1.95 4.59
N ASN A 332 8.57 2.47 4.42
CA ASN A 332 8.29 3.71 3.68
C ASN A 332 8.38 4.98 4.56
N TYR A 333 8.80 4.83 5.83
CA TYR A 333 8.81 5.86 6.88
C TYR A 333 7.44 6.52 7.12
N ASN A 334 6.37 6.02 6.47
CA ASN A 334 5.03 6.40 6.83
C ASN A 334 4.68 5.65 8.12
N LYS A 335 4.00 6.37 9.01
CA LYS A 335 3.32 5.75 10.15
C LYS A 335 2.21 4.83 9.63
N SER A 336 1.59 4.07 10.52
CA SER A 336 0.46 3.20 10.20
C SER A 336 -0.80 3.68 10.92
N GLY A 337 -1.94 3.76 10.21
CA GLY A 337 -3.23 4.06 10.82
C GLY A 337 -3.61 3.04 11.89
N ARG A 338 -3.48 1.75 11.57
CA ARG A 338 -3.68 0.63 12.51
C ARG A 338 -2.76 0.74 13.73
N ALA A 339 -1.49 1.04 13.51
CA ALA A 339 -0.52 1.15 14.61
C ALA A 339 -0.86 2.31 15.55
N LEU A 340 -1.18 3.49 15.00
CA LEU A 340 -1.60 4.64 15.80
C LEU A 340 -2.89 4.36 16.58
N CYS A 341 -3.83 3.59 16.02
CA CYS A 341 -5.02 3.20 16.77
C CYS A 341 -4.63 2.40 18.02
N ARG A 342 -3.85 1.33 17.84
CA ARG A 342 -3.42 0.48 18.97
C ARG A 342 -2.57 1.25 19.97
N LEU A 343 -1.65 2.11 19.53
CA LEU A 343 -0.83 2.95 20.42
C LEU A 343 -1.68 3.97 21.20
N ALA A 344 -2.74 4.52 20.59
CA ALA A 344 -3.70 5.37 21.28
C ALA A 344 -4.51 4.57 22.33
N GLU A 345 -4.92 3.35 22.01
CA GLU A 345 -5.59 2.46 22.96
C GLU A 345 -4.70 2.10 24.15
N THR A 346 -3.45 1.73 23.92
CA THR A 346 -2.52 1.41 25.02
C THR A 346 -2.19 2.64 25.86
N ALA A 347 -1.99 3.80 25.23
CA ALA A 347 -1.80 5.06 25.94
C ALA A 347 -3.03 5.45 26.79
N LEU A 348 -4.24 5.24 26.28
CA LEU A 348 -5.48 5.46 27.02
C LEU A 348 -5.55 4.56 28.27
N VAL A 349 -5.27 3.27 28.11
CA VAL A 349 -5.34 2.28 29.20
C VAL A 349 -4.28 2.53 30.27
N THR A 350 -3.06 2.91 29.87
CA THR A 350 -1.95 3.21 30.78
C THR A 350 -2.03 4.60 31.44
N GLY A 351 -3.03 5.41 31.11
CA GLY A 351 -3.22 6.74 31.67
C GLY A 351 -2.36 7.84 31.03
N GLN A 352 -1.68 7.56 29.92
CA GLN A 352 -0.87 8.51 29.15
C GLN A 352 -1.75 9.35 28.21
N TYR A 353 -2.70 10.10 28.77
CA TYR A 353 -3.75 10.79 28.00
C TYR A 353 -3.20 11.83 27.01
N GLU A 354 -2.12 12.54 27.33
CA GLU A 354 -1.49 13.48 26.40
C GLU A 354 -0.93 12.80 25.14
N VAL A 355 -0.36 11.61 25.31
CA VAL A 355 0.17 10.79 24.21
C VAL A 355 -0.99 10.25 23.37
N ALA A 356 -2.02 9.72 24.03
CA ALA A 356 -3.24 9.27 23.36
C ALA A 356 -3.88 10.40 22.53
N LEU A 357 -3.97 11.62 23.08
CA LEU A 357 -4.51 12.78 22.40
C LEU A 357 -3.73 13.12 21.12
N LYS A 358 -2.39 13.05 21.16
CA LYS A 358 -1.55 13.28 19.98
C LYS A 358 -1.83 12.27 18.87
N TYR A 359 -1.89 10.98 19.20
CA TYR A 359 -2.17 9.94 18.21
C TYR A 359 -3.58 10.03 17.63
N VAL A 360 -4.58 10.28 18.47
CA VAL A 360 -5.96 10.44 18.04
C VAL A 360 -6.13 11.68 17.16
N SER A 361 -5.47 12.79 17.48
CA SER A 361 -5.53 14.01 16.66
C SER A 361 -4.97 13.80 15.25
N LEU A 362 -3.91 13.00 15.10
CA LEU A 362 -3.42 12.60 13.77
C LEU A 362 -4.46 11.76 13.02
N LEU A 363 -5.16 10.85 13.71
CA LEU A 363 -6.16 9.99 13.09
C LEU A 363 -7.46 10.73 12.70
N GLU A 364 -7.78 11.86 13.34
CA GLU A 364 -8.88 12.74 12.93
C GLU A 364 -8.69 13.31 11.51
N GLU A 365 -7.45 13.49 11.07
CA GLU A 365 -7.12 13.96 9.72
C GLU A 365 -7.25 12.86 8.64
N THR A 366 -7.59 11.63 9.01
CA THR A 366 -7.80 10.53 8.05
C THR A 366 -9.23 10.47 7.54
N LEU A 367 -9.49 9.68 6.49
CA LEU A 367 -10.85 9.45 5.99
C LEU A 367 -11.59 8.38 6.82
N PHE A 368 -10.97 7.22 7.02
CA PHE A 368 -11.63 6.05 7.59
C PHE A 368 -11.48 5.91 9.11
N TYR A 369 -10.40 6.41 9.71
CA TYR A 369 -10.20 6.36 11.17
C TYR A 369 -10.82 7.54 11.91
N ARG A 370 -11.22 8.61 11.20
CA ARG A 370 -11.74 9.84 11.81
C ARG A 370 -12.88 9.61 12.81
N LYS A 371 -13.87 8.77 12.46
CA LYS A 371 -14.99 8.48 13.36
C LYS A 371 -14.53 7.78 14.64
N TRP A 372 -13.65 6.79 14.50
CA TRP A 372 -13.05 6.09 15.64
C TRP A 372 -12.23 7.05 16.50
N ALA A 373 -11.42 7.92 15.86
CA ALA A 373 -10.61 8.92 16.52
C ALA A 373 -11.46 9.91 17.34
N GLN A 374 -12.59 10.39 16.81
CA GLN A 374 -13.50 11.28 17.52
C GLN A 374 -14.07 10.65 18.81
N VAL A 375 -14.43 9.36 18.76
CA VAL A 375 -14.88 8.61 19.94
C VAL A 375 -13.76 8.46 20.96
N MET A 376 -12.56 8.09 20.50
CA MET A 376 -11.40 7.96 21.38
C MET A 376 -11.00 9.29 22.01
N LYS A 377 -11.10 10.40 21.27
CA LYS A 377 -10.82 11.74 21.76
C LYS A 377 -11.74 12.11 22.93
N SER A 378 -13.03 11.76 22.86
CA SER A 378 -13.94 12.03 23.98
C SER A 378 -13.54 11.26 25.23
N LEU A 379 -13.12 9.99 25.08
CA LEU A 379 -12.62 9.17 26.19
C LEU A 379 -11.31 9.72 26.79
N VAL A 380 -10.42 10.23 25.95
CA VAL A 380 -9.16 10.85 26.39
C VAL A 380 -9.41 12.15 27.16
N LEU A 381 -10.38 12.96 26.73
CA LEU A 381 -10.74 14.22 27.38
C LEU A 381 -11.58 14.03 28.66
N HIS A 382 -12.24 12.89 28.79
CA HIS A 382 -13.09 12.53 29.94
C HIS A 382 -12.70 11.15 30.52
N PRO A 383 -11.51 11.03 31.17
CA PRO A 383 -10.99 9.76 31.65
C PRO A 383 -11.92 9.02 32.62
N GLU A 384 -12.79 9.73 33.34
CA GLU A 384 -13.82 9.15 34.20
C GLU A 384 -14.75 8.18 33.47
N GLN A 385 -14.96 8.38 32.16
CA GLN A 385 -15.81 7.53 31.32
C GLN A 385 -15.13 6.21 30.96
N ILE A 386 -13.79 6.14 31.03
CA ILE A 386 -13.02 4.94 30.69
C ILE A 386 -13.40 3.77 31.60
N LYS A 387 -13.64 4.04 32.90
CA LYS A 387 -14.05 3.01 33.87
C LYS A 387 -15.36 2.32 33.48
N ALA A 388 -16.28 3.06 32.86
CA ALA A 388 -17.56 2.54 32.37
C ALA A 388 -17.43 1.89 30.98
N HIS A 389 -16.32 2.10 30.27
CA HIS A 389 -16.14 1.56 28.92
C HIS A 389 -15.90 0.04 28.96
N PRO A 390 -16.64 -0.77 28.18
CA PRO A 390 -16.64 -2.23 28.29
C PRO A 390 -15.30 -2.89 27.95
N MET A 391 -14.48 -2.25 27.12
CA MET A 391 -13.14 -2.74 26.76
C MET A 391 -12.03 -2.14 27.63
N TYR A 392 -11.88 -0.81 27.60
CA TYR A 392 -10.78 -0.13 28.27
C TYR A 392 -10.88 -0.10 29.81
N GLY A 393 -12.08 -0.09 30.40
CA GLY A 393 -12.25 -0.10 31.86
C GLY A 393 -11.66 -1.36 32.51
N PRO A 394 -12.02 -2.58 32.06
CA PRO A 394 -11.41 -3.82 32.54
C PRO A 394 -9.89 -3.87 32.32
N LEU A 395 -9.41 -3.42 31.15
CA LEU A 395 -7.97 -3.41 30.85
C LEU A 395 -7.19 -2.46 31.76
N GLN A 396 -7.75 -1.27 32.03
CA GLN A 396 -7.14 -0.30 32.95
C GLN A 396 -7.09 -0.83 34.38
N LYS A 397 -8.14 -1.54 34.81
CA LYS A 397 -8.16 -2.21 36.12
C LYS A 397 -7.07 -3.28 36.21
N ILE A 398 -6.98 -4.17 35.22
CA ILE A 398 -5.94 -5.22 35.15
C ILE A 398 -4.57 -4.57 35.23
N TYR A 399 -4.30 -3.56 34.40
CA TYR A 399 -3.03 -2.84 34.37
C TYR A 399 -2.67 -2.21 35.73
N SER A 400 -3.64 -1.64 36.45
CA SER A 400 -3.40 -1.04 37.77
C SER A 400 -3.15 -2.06 38.90
N GLU A 401 -3.60 -3.31 38.71
CA GLU A 401 -3.57 -4.37 39.73
C GLU A 401 -2.44 -5.39 39.50
N THR A 402 -1.84 -5.44 38.31
CA THR A 402 -0.75 -6.38 37.98
C THR A 402 0.61 -5.72 38.04
N GLU A 403 1.55 -6.32 38.77
CA GLU A 403 2.98 -6.01 38.64
C GLU A 403 3.51 -6.57 37.31
N ASP A 404 4.49 -5.91 36.68
CA ASP A 404 5.07 -6.33 35.40
C ASP A 404 5.85 -7.65 35.55
N GLU A 405 5.16 -8.80 35.46
CA GLU A 405 5.73 -10.14 35.69
C GLU A 405 6.80 -10.59 34.67
N LEU A 406 6.95 -9.89 33.54
CA LEU A 406 7.80 -10.29 32.41
C LEU A 406 9.02 -9.38 32.20
N PHE A 407 9.32 -8.48 33.16
CA PHE A 407 10.55 -7.67 33.24
C PHE A 407 11.45 -8.12 34.41
N ILE A 408 11.59 -9.43 34.61
CA ILE A 408 12.56 -10.04 35.54
C ILE A 408 13.75 -10.59 34.75
#